data_AF-A0A1Q3HJE0-F1
#
_entry.id   AF-A0A1Q3HJE0-F1
#
_cell.length_a   1.000
_cell.length_b   1.000
_cell.length_c   1.000
_cell.angle_alpha   90.00
_cell.angle_beta   90.00
_cell.angle_gamma   90.00
#
_symmetry.space_group_name_H-M   'P 1'
#
loop_
_entity.id
_entity.type
_entity.pdbx_description
1 polymer ?
#
loop_
_entity_poly.entity_id
_entity_poly.type
_entity_poly.pdbx_seq_one_letter_code
_entity_poly.pdbx_strand_id
1 'polypeptide(L)'
;MKPSQYVAGFDSSTGCLRALSRFLHGRDFPALGTRGGDGLLPLVRLVSALPRKLREEVYAWSGWAEAIQSRHLSQVVSEEMSRWTVEQYPRRQYPAVAIGSSGGAMVHLCAALGIPWLPQTFLIPVRANVSPDEPRHALRFGEEKAPLLLEGNPDLALHHMHDVAQDRLMLAHMTYFRVKRLRLGEAFSGFLTDSLEPGGTLFLVECERRWPTLRVGPRHVFQHGAVGGLSPEEYEHGGEAVEEYLRRYGIPKTRWDSPTPDGDSPEAEWGFEPALREDVEEFARRHGYRVRRIVYTEPRDLSPLVADLYRWWYRQRRMKASRLLVESFMTMEPWWTLRTGSVPFWMTFNEGTSADALEQYLREAEPFDIIHLMLFQHGTEGPRLAAIARWKELLGKARQWGGFLGVDPRKHPRDFAALARYHTDLRKLSARYPMPGPLTLSQLERFLEESGDKYPVRWVDVEPPRSSGTRTPDEEERGPWLH
;
A
#
# COMPACT_ATOMS: atom_id res chain seq x y z
N MET A 1 1.84 -24.99 -1.15
CA MET A 1 3.02 -24.24 -0.67
C MET A 1 2.56 -23.29 0.44
N LYS A 2 3.38 -22.95 1.45
CA LYS A 2 2.94 -21.96 2.46
C LYS A 2 2.98 -20.54 1.86
N PRO A 3 1.99 -19.67 2.13
CA PRO A 3 1.97 -18.29 1.62
C PRO A 3 3.25 -17.49 1.90
N SER A 4 3.87 -17.70 3.05
CA SER A 4 5.16 -17.08 3.40
C SER A 4 6.33 -17.45 2.48
N GLN A 5 6.15 -18.38 1.54
CA GLN A 5 7.16 -18.79 0.56
C GLN A 5 6.96 -18.14 -0.82
N TYR A 6 5.81 -17.50 -1.07
CA TYR A 6 5.49 -16.90 -2.37
C TYR A 6 4.90 -15.49 -2.30
N VAL A 7 4.50 -15.02 -1.12
CA VAL A 7 4.17 -13.62 -0.88
C VAL A 7 5.43 -12.88 -0.45
N ALA A 8 5.81 -11.84 -1.18
CA ALA A 8 6.99 -11.04 -0.88
C ALA A 8 6.87 -10.35 0.49
N GLY A 9 7.90 -10.50 1.33
CA GLY A 9 8.04 -9.77 2.58
C GLY A 9 8.34 -8.28 2.39
N PHE A 10 8.95 -7.91 1.26
CA PHE A 10 9.24 -6.53 0.87
C PHE A 10 8.08 -5.80 0.16
N ASP A 11 6.94 -6.46 -0.02
CA ASP A 11 5.74 -5.89 -0.63
C ASP A 11 5.04 -4.91 0.32
N SER A 12 4.45 -3.86 -0.26
CA SER A 12 3.71 -2.83 0.50
C SER A 12 2.53 -3.42 1.25
N SER A 13 1.71 -4.26 0.62
CA SER A 13 0.53 -4.88 1.24
C SER A 13 0.94 -5.81 2.38
N THR A 14 2.01 -6.59 2.20
CA THR A 14 2.55 -7.44 3.26
C THR A 14 3.09 -6.64 4.44
N GLY A 15 3.82 -5.54 4.17
CA GLY A 15 4.27 -4.61 5.20
C GLY A 15 3.12 -3.99 5.99
N CYS A 16 2.11 -3.47 5.28
CA CYS A 16 0.87 -2.90 5.84
C CYS A 16 0.14 -3.91 6.75
N LEU A 17 -0.10 -5.13 6.24
CA LEU A 17 -0.77 -6.21 6.95
C LEU A 17 -0.04 -6.56 8.25
N ARG A 18 1.28 -6.75 8.19
CA ARG A 18 2.09 -7.11 9.37
C ARG A 18 2.13 -5.99 10.40
N ALA A 19 2.27 -4.74 9.96
CA ALA A 19 2.27 -3.57 10.84
C ALA A 19 0.94 -3.46 11.60
N LEU A 20 -0.19 -3.53 10.87
CA LEU A 20 -1.52 -3.44 11.44
C LEU A 20 -1.85 -4.63 12.35
N SER A 21 -1.56 -5.86 11.91
CA SER A 21 -1.77 -7.06 12.72
C SER A 21 -1.05 -6.96 14.06
N ARG A 22 0.24 -6.60 14.05
CA ARG A 22 1.03 -6.48 15.28
C ARG A 22 0.49 -5.39 16.19
N PHE A 23 0.10 -4.25 15.62
CA PHE A 23 -0.58 -3.19 16.36
C PHE A 23 -1.85 -3.70 17.06
N LEU A 24 -2.72 -4.43 16.34
CA LEU A 24 -3.98 -4.95 16.89
C LEU A 24 -3.76 -6.02 17.97
N HIS A 25 -2.62 -6.74 17.94
CA HIS A 25 -2.19 -7.64 19.00
C HIS A 25 -1.58 -6.93 20.22
N GLY A 26 -1.52 -5.60 20.24
CA GLY A 26 -0.87 -4.87 21.33
C GLY A 26 0.66 -4.92 21.27
N ARG A 27 1.25 -5.17 20.09
CA ARG A 27 2.69 -5.45 19.93
C ARG A 27 3.36 -4.40 19.03
N ASP A 28 4.60 -4.07 19.39
CA ASP A 28 5.53 -3.24 18.61
C ASP A 28 5.88 -3.90 17.26
N PHE A 29 6.45 -3.16 16.29
CA PHE A 29 6.74 -3.61 14.92
C PHE A 29 8.24 -3.55 14.54
N PRO A 30 9.13 -4.30 15.25
CA PRO A 30 10.56 -4.23 14.96
C PRO A 30 10.91 -4.71 13.55
N ALA A 31 11.75 -3.94 12.87
CA ALA A 31 12.39 -4.30 11.59
C ALA A 31 11.42 -4.92 10.56
N LEU A 32 10.32 -4.20 10.27
CA LEU A 32 9.30 -4.60 9.30
C LEU A 32 8.62 -5.95 9.63
N GLY A 33 8.65 -6.36 10.90
CA GLY A 33 8.07 -7.62 11.37
C GLY A 33 8.89 -8.86 10.99
N THR A 34 10.16 -8.70 10.57
CA THR A 34 11.05 -9.84 10.29
C THR A 34 11.41 -10.58 11.59
N ARG A 35 11.52 -11.92 11.51
CA ARG A 35 11.73 -12.80 12.68
C ARG A 35 13.07 -12.59 13.42
N GLY A 36 13.95 -11.71 12.93
CA GLY A 36 15.24 -11.40 13.55
C GLY A 36 15.29 -10.14 14.42
N GLY A 37 14.29 -9.25 14.32
CA GLY A 37 14.20 -8.02 15.12
C GLY A 37 15.53 -7.26 15.28
N ASP A 38 15.83 -6.84 16.51
CA ASP A 38 17.09 -6.16 16.88
C ASP A 38 18.34 -7.06 16.69
N GLY A 39 18.18 -8.38 16.63
CA GLY A 39 19.29 -9.33 16.44
C GLY A 39 19.96 -9.21 15.07
N LEU A 40 19.29 -8.61 14.08
CA LEU A 40 19.86 -8.35 12.75
C LEU A 40 20.70 -7.06 12.70
N LEU A 41 20.64 -6.19 13.71
CA LEU A 41 21.35 -4.89 13.71
C LEU A 41 22.88 -5.01 13.51
N PRO A 42 23.60 -5.96 14.14
CA PRO A 42 25.03 -6.13 13.89
C PRO A 42 25.34 -6.52 12.45
N LEU A 43 24.55 -7.44 11.88
CA LEU A 43 24.68 -7.88 10.50
C LEU A 43 24.37 -6.72 9.52
N VAL A 44 23.31 -5.96 9.80
CA VAL A 44 22.91 -4.79 9.03
C VAL A 44 23.99 -3.69 9.05
N ARG A 45 24.67 -3.48 10.19
CA ARG A 45 25.80 -2.54 10.30
C ARG A 45 27.00 -3.01 9.47
N LEU A 46 27.31 -4.30 9.49
CA LEU A 46 28.37 -4.90 8.66
C LEU A 46 28.07 -4.73 7.17
N VAL A 47 26.86 -5.09 6.73
CA VAL A 47 26.40 -4.90 5.35
C VAL A 47 26.47 -3.43 4.94
N SER A 48 26.15 -2.51 5.86
CA SER A 48 26.19 -1.07 5.59
C SER A 48 27.59 -0.47 5.48
N ALA A 49 28.62 -1.19 5.92
CA ALA A 49 30.01 -0.82 5.75
C ALA A 49 30.59 -1.31 4.40
N LEU A 50 29.87 -2.18 3.68
CA LEU A 50 30.32 -2.73 2.41
C LEU A 50 30.37 -1.67 1.29
N PRO A 51 31.26 -1.84 0.30
CA PRO A 51 31.28 -1.04 -0.91
C PRO A 51 29.92 -1.01 -1.62
N ARG A 52 29.66 0.05 -2.38
CA ARG A 52 28.36 0.29 -3.05
C ARG A 52 27.84 -0.94 -3.81
N LYS A 53 28.67 -1.50 -4.72
CA LYS A 53 28.29 -2.64 -5.56
C LYS A 53 27.85 -3.85 -4.73
N LEU A 54 28.58 -4.16 -3.67
CA LEU A 54 28.30 -5.33 -2.83
C LEU A 54 27.02 -5.13 -2.00
N ARG A 55 26.68 -3.90 -1.59
CA ARG A 55 25.38 -3.61 -0.95
C ARG A 55 24.21 -3.82 -1.89
N GLU A 56 24.34 -3.36 -3.13
CA GLU A 56 23.33 -3.55 -4.18
C GLU A 56 23.14 -5.04 -4.48
N GLU A 57 24.23 -5.81 -4.59
CA GLU A 57 24.19 -7.26 -4.79
C GLU A 57 23.51 -8.00 -3.62
N VAL A 58 23.82 -7.65 -2.37
CA VAL A 58 23.17 -8.25 -1.19
C VAL A 58 21.66 -7.96 -1.21
N TYR A 59 21.26 -6.74 -1.56
CA TYR A 59 19.86 -6.37 -1.67
C TYR A 59 19.14 -7.14 -2.79
N ALA A 60 19.73 -7.18 -3.99
CA ALA A 60 19.21 -7.93 -5.13
C ALA A 60 19.08 -9.43 -4.82
N TRP A 61 20.06 -10.02 -4.12
CA TRP A 61 20.04 -11.42 -3.71
C TRP A 61 18.97 -11.70 -2.65
N SER A 62 18.71 -10.76 -1.74
CA SER A 62 17.62 -10.89 -0.76
C SER A 62 16.25 -10.98 -1.44
N GLY A 63 16.03 -10.20 -2.50
CA GLY A 63 14.83 -10.31 -3.33
C GLY A 63 14.72 -11.66 -4.05
N TRP A 64 15.82 -12.13 -4.64
CA TRP A 64 15.86 -13.45 -5.28
C TRP A 64 15.57 -14.62 -4.32
N ALA A 65 15.99 -14.50 -3.06
CA ALA A 65 15.70 -15.50 -2.04
C ALA A 65 14.20 -15.59 -1.71
N GLU A 66 13.47 -14.48 -1.82
CA GLU A 66 12.01 -14.44 -1.67
C GLU A 66 11.26 -14.82 -2.96
N ALA A 67 11.93 -14.77 -4.12
CA ALA A 67 11.34 -15.11 -5.42
C ALA A 67 11.12 -16.62 -5.60
N ILE A 68 9.91 -16.99 -6.01
CA ILE A 68 9.58 -18.38 -6.35
C ILE A 68 10.11 -18.77 -7.72
N GLN A 69 10.43 -20.05 -7.88
CA GLN A 69 10.73 -20.60 -9.20
C GLN A 69 9.45 -20.68 -10.02
N SER A 70 9.52 -20.29 -11.30
CA SER A 70 8.37 -20.28 -12.21
C SER A 70 7.64 -21.63 -12.30
N ARG A 71 8.37 -22.76 -12.21
CA ARG A 71 7.79 -24.11 -12.17
C ARG A 71 6.86 -24.38 -10.98
N HIS A 72 6.92 -23.56 -9.93
CA HIS A 72 6.07 -23.69 -8.74
C HIS A 72 4.87 -22.74 -8.77
N LEU A 73 4.67 -21.96 -9.84
CA LEU A 73 3.53 -21.04 -9.95
C LEU A 73 2.18 -21.76 -9.85
N SER A 74 2.08 -22.98 -10.37
CA SER A 74 0.89 -23.83 -10.26
C SER A 74 0.59 -24.32 -8.84
N GLN A 75 1.52 -24.13 -7.89
CA GLN A 75 1.34 -24.48 -6.48
C GLN A 75 0.85 -23.29 -5.64
N VAL A 76 0.73 -22.10 -6.25
CA VAL A 76 0.15 -20.92 -5.60
C VAL A 76 -1.35 -21.10 -5.54
N VAL A 77 -1.92 -20.92 -4.35
CA VAL A 77 -3.35 -20.95 -4.11
C VAL A 77 -3.75 -19.62 -3.46
N SER A 78 -4.63 -18.89 -4.13
CA SER A 78 -5.16 -17.59 -3.69
C SER A 78 -5.83 -17.71 -2.32
N GLU A 79 -6.61 -18.77 -2.11
CA GLU A 79 -7.34 -19.00 -0.88
C GLU A 79 -6.41 -19.25 0.33
N GLU A 80 -5.28 -19.92 0.14
CA GLU A 80 -4.26 -20.06 1.20
C GLU A 80 -3.63 -18.71 1.57
N MET A 81 -3.46 -17.80 0.59
CA MET A 81 -2.96 -16.45 0.83
C MET A 81 -3.97 -15.64 1.68
N SER A 82 -5.26 -15.78 1.38
CA SER A 82 -6.34 -15.17 2.14
C SER A 82 -6.44 -15.71 3.56
N ARG A 83 -6.32 -17.04 3.72
CA ARG A 83 -6.26 -17.67 5.04
C ARG A 83 -5.08 -17.16 5.87
N TRP A 84 -3.89 -17.13 5.28
CA TRP A 84 -2.69 -16.59 5.95
C TRP A 84 -2.87 -15.14 6.39
N THR A 85 -3.58 -14.33 5.60
CA THR A 85 -3.89 -12.93 5.91
C THR A 85 -4.77 -12.83 7.16
N VAL A 86 -5.91 -13.52 7.18
CA VAL A 86 -6.86 -13.42 8.31
C VAL A 86 -6.31 -14.05 9.59
N GLU A 87 -5.45 -15.08 9.47
CA GLU A 87 -4.74 -15.68 10.60
C GLU A 87 -3.76 -14.73 11.30
N GLN A 88 -3.39 -13.60 10.66
CA GLN A 88 -2.56 -12.59 11.33
C GLN A 88 -3.34 -11.82 12.40
N TYR A 89 -4.66 -11.71 12.32
CA TYR A 89 -5.44 -10.85 13.20
C TYR A 89 -5.88 -11.56 14.50
N PRO A 90 -5.99 -10.83 15.63
CA PRO A 90 -6.55 -11.41 16.84
C PRO A 90 -8.02 -11.77 16.63
N ARG A 91 -8.43 -12.94 17.13
CA ARG A 91 -9.84 -13.36 17.08
C ARG A 91 -10.66 -12.57 18.09
N ARG A 92 -11.42 -11.60 17.60
CA ARG A 92 -12.37 -10.78 18.36
C ARG A 92 -13.41 -10.19 17.42
N GLN A 93 -14.47 -9.63 18.00
CA GLN A 93 -15.43 -8.84 17.25
C GLN A 93 -14.86 -7.45 16.94
N TYR A 94 -15.17 -6.94 15.76
CA TYR A 94 -14.77 -5.64 15.26
C TYR A 94 -16.00 -4.86 14.77
N PRO A 95 -16.08 -3.54 15.04
CA PRO A 95 -17.20 -2.73 14.57
C PRO A 95 -17.14 -2.46 13.05
N ALA A 96 -15.97 -2.62 12.46
CA ALA A 96 -15.77 -2.51 11.02
C ALA A 96 -14.57 -3.34 10.55
N VAL A 97 -14.49 -3.60 9.25
CA VAL A 97 -13.34 -4.17 8.55
C VAL A 97 -13.11 -3.40 7.26
N ALA A 98 -11.85 -3.09 6.93
CA ALA A 98 -11.51 -2.49 5.65
C ALA A 98 -11.07 -3.55 4.62
N ILE A 99 -11.35 -3.33 3.34
CA ILE A 99 -11.02 -4.25 2.25
C ILE A 99 -10.61 -3.42 1.03
N GLY A 100 -9.50 -3.76 0.37
CA GLY A 100 -9.13 -3.15 -0.91
C GLY A 100 -7.68 -2.70 -1.02
N SER A 101 -7.50 -1.49 -1.54
CA SER A 101 -6.21 -0.89 -1.89
C SER A 101 -5.27 -0.78 -0.70
N SER A 102 -3.97 -0.93 -0.92
CA SER A 102 -2.94 -0.73 0.09
C SER A 102 -2.58 0.75 0.24
N GLY A 103 -2.07 1.13 1.43
CA GLY A 103 -1.60 2.49 1.71
C GLY A 103 -1.31 2.68 3.19
N GLY A 104 -0.19 3.31 3.53
CA GLY A 104 0.17 3.52 4.95
C GLY A 104 -0.78 4.47 5.68
N ALA A 105 -1.35 5.47 4.99
CA ALA A 105 -2.42 6.30 5.54
C ALA A 105 -3.65 5.45 5.92
N MET A 106 -4.01 4.48 5.08
CA MET A 106 -5.10 3.54 5.37
C MET A 106 -4.78 2.66 6.58
N VAL A 107 -3.53 2.20 6.72
CA VAL A 107 -3.08 1.45 7.90
C VAL A 107 -3.21 2.28 9.18
N HIS A 108 -2.84 3.56 9.16
CA HIS A 108 -3.03 4.46 10.30
C HIS A 108 -4.51 4.70 10.62
N LEU A 109 -5.37 4.87 9.61
CA LEU A 109 -6.81 4.96 9.83
C LEU A 109 -7.34 3.68 10.51
N CYS A 110 -6.96 2.50 10.02
CA CYS A 110 -7.33 1.23 10.61
C CYS A 110 -6.80 1.06 12.05
N ALA A 111 -5.56 1.50 12.30
CA ALA A 111 -4.95 1.47 13.62
C ALA A 111 -5.68 2.40 14.61
N ALA A 112 -6.02 3.63 14.19
CA ALA A 112 -6.81 4.55 15.01
C ALA A 112 -8.18 3.96 15.37
N LEU A 113 -8.86 3.33 14.40
CA LEU A 113 -10.18 2.70 14.59
C LEU A 113 -10.10 1.34 15.32
N GLY A 114 -8.92 0.72 15.38
CA GLY A 114 -8.74 -0.61 15.97
C GLY A 114 -9.32 -1.77 15.14
N ILE A 115 -9.38 -1.60 13.81
CA ILE A 115 -10.03 -2.53 12.86
C ILE A 115 -9.00 -3.21 11.93
N PRO A 116 -9.29 -4.42 11.40
CA PRO A 116 -8.43 -5.10 10.44
C PRO A 116 -8.61 -4.56 9.02
N TRP A 117 -7.64 -4.84 8.15
CA TRP A 117 -7.68 -4.52 6.73
C TRP A 117 -7.33 -5.75 5.89
N LEU A 118 -8.16 -6.08 4.91
CA LEU A 118 -7.99 -7.22 4.01
C LEU A 118 -7.44 -6.71 2.67
N PRO A 119 -6.19 -7.03 2.30
CA PRO A 119 -5.59 -6.53 1.06
C PRO A 119 -6.25 -7.16 -0.17
N GLN A 120 -6.47 -6.35 -1.21
CA GLN A 120 -6.81 -6.87 -2.54
C GLN A 120 -5.59 -7.30 -3.34
N THR A 121 -4.46 -6.59 -3.18
CA THR A 121 -3.25 -6.78 -3.99
C THR A 121 -2.15 -7.45 -3.19
N PHE A 122 -1.49 -8.46 -3.77
CA PHE A 122 -0.24 -9.03 -3.27
C PHE A 122 0.80 -9.14 -4.37
N LEU A 123 2.08 -9.06 -4.00
CA LEU A 123 3.19 -9.34 -4.90
C LEU A 123 3.67 -10.78 -4.77
N ILE A 124 3.72 -11.48 -5.90
CA ILE A 124 4.38 -12.76 -6.08
C ILE A 124 5.66 -12.53 -6.91
N PRO A 125 6.84 -12.49 -6.28
CA PRO A 125 8.10 -12.37 -7.02
C PRO A 125 8.41 -13.70 -7.72
N VAL A 126 8.62 -13.66 -9.04
CA VAL A 126 8.92 -14.85 -9.85
C VAL A 126 10.33 -14.76 -10.38
N ARG A 127 11.17 -15.77 -10.11
CA ARG A 127 12.54 -15.82 -10.62
C ARG A 127 12.54 -15.75 -12.14
N ALA A 128 13.27 -14.77 -12.66
CA ALA A 128 13.41 -14.49 -14.07
C ALA A 128 14.87 -14.11 -14.34
N ASN A 129 15.40 -14.54 -15.48
CA ASN A 129 16.70 -14.08 -15.97
C ASN A 129 16.45 -13.17 -17.17
N VAL A 130 15.86 -12.02 -16.90
CA VAL A 130 15.50 -11.00 -17.89
C VAL A 130 16.20 -9.71 -17.49
N SER A 131 16.84 -9.05 -18.45
CA SER A 131 17.47 -7.76 -18.20
C SER A 131 16.39 -6.72 -17.80
N PRO A 132 16.62 -5.92 -16.73
CA PRO A 132 15.70 -4.85 -16.35
C PRO A 132 15.44 -3.83 -17.47
N ASP A 133 16.37 -3.66 -18.41
CA ASP A 133 16.25 -2.71 -19.52
C ASP A 133 15.61 -3.30 -20.79
N GLU A 134 14.99 -4.49 -20.68
CA GLU A 134 14.31 -5.19 -21.76
C GLU A 134 12.84 -5.49 -21.41
N PRO A 135 11.95 -4.48 -21.30
CA PRO A 135 10.55 -4.69 -20.91
C PRO A 135 9.78 -5.63 -21.86
N ARG A 136 10.08 -5.65 -23.17
CA ARG A 136 9.52 -6.66 -24.08
C ARG A 136 9.93 -8.10 -23.75
N HIS A 137 11.13 -8.30 -23.21
CA HIS A 137 11.57 -9.63 -22.81
C HIS A 137 10.86 -10.05 -21.53
N ALA A 138 10.59 -9.09 -20.63
CA ALA A 138 9.78 -9.33 -19.45
C ALA A 138 8.36 -9.74 -19.87
N LEU A 139 7.71 -8.99 -20.77
CA LEU A 139 6.40 -9.33 -21.33
C LEU A 139 6.34 -10.78 -21.84
N ARG A 140 7.30 -11.18 -22.70
CA ARG A 140 7.33 -12.56 -23.25
C ARG A 140 7.50 -13.63 -22.18
N PHE A 141 8.30 -13.34 -21.14
CA PHE A 141 8.39 -14.23 -19.99
C PHE A 141 7.03 -14.35 -19.27
N GLY A 142 6.31 -13.23 -19.11
CA GLY A 142 4.97 -13.19 -18.55
C GLY A 142 3.97 -14.02 -19.33
N GLU A 143 3.93 -13.84 -20.65
CA GLU A 143 3.10 -14.62 -21.58
C GLU A 143 3.27 -16.13 -21.38
N GLU A 144 4.52 -16.59 -21.22
CA GLU A 144 4.82 -18.00 -21.04
C GLU A 144 4.47 -18.52 -19.63
N LYS A 145 4.69 -17.72 -18.58
CA LYS A 145 4.64 -18.21 -17.18
C LYS A 145 3.35 -17.88 -16.44
N ALA A 146 2.65 -16.81 -16.81
CA ALA A 146 1.40 -16.40 -16.17
C ALA A 146 0.28 -17.46 -16.21
N PRO A 147 0.10 -18.27 -17.29
CA PRO A 147 -0.93 -19.30 -17.32
C PRO A 147 -0.81 -20.30 -16.16
N LEU A 148 0.42 -20.67 -15.78
CA LEU A 148 0.70 -21.58 -14.66
C LEU A 148 0.10 -21.09 -13.34
N LEU A 149 -0.02 -19.77 -13.15
CA LEU A 149 -0.65 -19.16 -11.98
C LEU A 149 -2.16 -19.01 -12.16
N LEU A 150 -2.59 -18.48 -13.30
CA LEU A 150 -3.99 -18.05 -13.50
C LEU A 150 -4.97 -19.20 -13.73
N GLU A 151 -4.51 -20.33 -14.28
CA GLU A 151 -5.36 -21.52 -14.50
C GLU A 151 -5.87 -22.10 -13.18
N GLY A 152 -5.01 -22.14 -12.15
CA GLY A 152 -5.37 -22.65 -10.81
C GLY A 152 -6.07 -21.64 -9.90
N ASN A 153 -6.14 -20.36 -10.30
CA ASN A 153 -6.61 -19.27 -9.45
C ASN A 153 -7.60 -18.38 -10.22
N PRO A 154 -8.87 -18.81 -10.41
CA PRO A 154 -9.87 -18.08 -11.19
C PRO A 154 -10.28 -16.73 -10.57
N ASP A 155 -10.04 -16.55 -9.27
CA ASP A 155 -10.36 -15.35 -8.51
C ASP A 155 -9.26 -14.29 -8.52
N LEU A 156 -8.19 -14.48 -9.31
CA LEU A 156 -7.10 -13.52 -9.45
C LEU A 156 -7.08 -12.85 -10.83
N ALA A 157 -6.74 -11.57 -10.86
CA ALA A 157 -6.18 -10.89 -12.02
C ALA A 157 -4.70 -10.63 -11.80
N LEU A 158 -3.89 -10.83 -12.84
CA LEU A 158 -2.46 -10.58 -12.84
C LEU A 158 -2.14 -9.25 -13.53
N HIS A 159 -1.51 -8.37 -12.77
CA HIS A 159 -0.76 -7.22 -13.26
C HIS A 159 0.72 -7.60 -13.28
N HIS A 160 1.22 -7.96 -14.45
CA HIS A 160 2.63 -8.18 -14.67
C HIS A 160 3.34 -6.82 -14.78
N MET A 161 3.91 -6.38 -13.66
CA MET A 161 4.55 -5.08 -13.55
C MET A 161 6.05 -5.16 -13.84
N HIS A 162 6.56 -4.20 -14.61
CA HIS A 162 7.98 -4.05 -14.89
C HIS A 162 8.37 -2.58 -14.69
N ASP A 163 8.82 -2.20 -13.49
CA ASP A 163 9.29 -0.84 -13.19
C ASP A 163 10.80 -0.82 -12.96
N VAL A 164 11.56 -0.58 -14.03
CA VAL A 164 13.01 -0.45 -13.93
C VAL A 164 13.45 0.83 -13.20
N ALA A 165 12.64 1.89 -13.20
CA ALA A 165 13.04 3.16 -12.60
C ALA A 165 13.16 3.07 -11.07
N GLN A 166 12.28 2.27 -10.45
CA GLN A 166 12.26 2.04 -9.00
C GLN A 166 12.92 0.72 -8.60
N ASP A 167 12.65 -0.36 -9.34
CA ASP A 167 12.96 -1.75 -8.95
C ASP A 167 14.15 -2.37 -9.69
N ARG A 168 14.99 -1.59 -10.39
CA ARG A 168 16.14 -2.11 -11.18
C ARG A 168 16.91 -3.24 -10.51
N LEU A 169 17.28 -3.08 -9.23
CA LEU A 169 18.09 -4.07 -8.50
C LEU A 169 17.36 -5.40 -8.35
N MET A 170 16.05 -5.35 -8.09
CA MET A 170 15.22 -6.53 -7.92
C MET A 170 14.90 -7.18 -9.26
N LEU A 171 14.57 -6.39 -10.28
CA LEU A 171 14.26 -6.88 -11.62
C LEU A 171 15.42 -7.63 -12.29
N ALA A 172 16.66 -7.44 -11.81
CA ALA A 172 17.82 -8.18 -12.32
C ALA A 172 17.73 -9.69 -12.10
N HIS A 173 16.87 -10.16 -11.19
CA HIS A 173 16.79 -11.57 -10.77
C HIS A 173 15.37 -12.12 -10.71
N MET A 174 14.36 -11.27 -10.86
CA MET A 174 12.95 -11.64 -10.77
C MET A 174 12.07 -10.70 -11.58
N THR A 175 10.83 -11.12 -11.78
CA THR A 175 9.76 -10.30 -12.33
C THR A 175 8.59 -10.23 -11.34
N TYR A 176 7.79 -9.18 -11.43
CA TYR A 176 6.76 -8.90 -10.44
C TYR A 176 5.39 -9.31 -10.96
N PHE A 177 4.85 -10.38 -10.37
CA PHE A 177 3.46 -10.76 -10.58
C PHE A 177 2.62 -10.16 -9.45
N ARG A 178 2.06 -8.97 -9.69
CA ARG A 178 1.11 -8.36 -8.75
C ARG A 178 -0.26 -8.94 -9.03
N VAL A 179 -0.80 -9.67 -8.08
CA VAL A 179 -2.12 -10.29 -8.20
C VAL A 179 -3.15 -9.47 -7.44
N LYS A 180 -4.29 -9.22 -8.08
CA LYS A 180 -5.45 -8.58 -7.47
C LYS A 180 -6.56 -9.61 -7.32
N ARG A 181 -7.16 -9.68 -6.13
CA ARG A 181 -8.35 -10.52 -5.91
C ARG A 181 -9.58 -9.88 -6.53
N LEU A 182 -10.34 -10.72 -7.22
CA LEU A 182 -11.60 -10.38 -7.87
C LEU A 182 -12.81 -10.70 -6.98
N ARG A 183 -12.62 -11.50 -5.92
CA ARG A 183 -13.68 -11.98 -5.01
C ARG A 183 -13.16 -12.13 -3.59
N LEU A 184 -14.06 -12.16 -2.61
CA LEU A 184 -13.76 -12.40 -1.20
C LEU A 184 -13.25 -13.82 -0.94
N GLY A 185 -13.80 -14.84 -1.61
CA GLY A 185 -13.48 -16.24 -1.32
C GLY A 185 -13.79 -16.67 0.13
N GLU A 186 -13.41 -17.88 0.48
CA GLU A 186 -13.91 -18.53 1.69
C GLU A 186 -13.31 -17.95 2.98
N ALA A 187 -12.01 -17.69 3.02
CA ALA A 187 -11.31 -17.24 4.22
C ALA A 187 -11.66 -15.80 4.59
N PHE A 188 -11.81 -14.89 3.61
CA PHE A 188 -12.27 -13.54 3.92
C PHE A 188 -13.74 -13.56 4.33
N SER A 189 -14.60 -14.26 3.60
CA SER A 189 -16.02 -14.38 3.99
C SER A 189 -16.17 -14.98 5.39
N GLY A 190 -15.47 -16.07 5.70
CA GLY A 190 -15.49 -16.70 7.03
C GLY A 190 -14.99 -15.76 8.12
N PHE A 191 -13.86 -15.07 7.89
CA PHE A 191 -13.34 -14.09 8.84
C PHE A 191 -14.34 -12.95 9.10
N LEU A 192 -14.98 -12.43 8.05
CA LEU A 192 -15.98 -11.37 8.17
C LEU A 192 -17.20 -11.86 8.96
N THR A 193 -17.74 -13.05 8.65
CA THR A 193 -18.86 -13.64 9.40
C THR A 193 -18.52 -13.88 10.87
N ASP A 194 -17.29 -14.34 11.16
CA ASP A 194 -16.87 -14.69 12.52
C ASP A 194 -16.47 -13.47 13.37
N SER A 195 -16.01 -12.39 12.74
CA SER A 195 -15.30 -11.29 13.43
C SER A 195 -15.93 -9.92 13.23
N LEU A 196 -16.85 -9.72 12.30
CA LEU A 196 -17.57 -8.45 12.14
C LEU A 196 -18.83 -8.45 13.00
N GLU A 197 -18.99 -7.42 13.82
CA GLU A 197 -20.18 -7.23 14.65
C GLU A 197 -21.46 -7.24 13.78
N PRO A 198 -22.60 -7.73 14.30
CA PRO A 198 -23.88 -7.62 13.61
C PRO A 198 -24.19 -6.16 13.23
N GLY A 199 -24.48 -5.90 11.96
CA GLY A 199 -24.69 -4.53 11.46
C GLY A 199 -23.42 -3.69 11.32
N GLY A 200 -22.23 -4.29 11.51
CA GLY A 200 -20.94 -3.64 11.36
C GLY A 200 -20.67 -3.14 9.94
N THR A 201 -19.59 -2.36 9.79
CA THR A 201 -19.28 -1.66 8.53
C THR A 201 -18.14 -2.32 7.76
N LEU A 202 -18.34 -2.57 6.47
CA LEU A 202 -17.28 -2.88 5.52
C LEU A 202 -16.83 -1.60 4.82
N PHE A 203 -15.59 -1.21 5.05
CA PHE A 203 -14.95 -0.12 4.31
C PHE A 203 -14.31 -0.64 3.04
N LEU A 204 -14.81 -0.23 1.87
CA LEU A 204 -14.17 -0.51 0.59
C LEU A 204 -13.17 0.60 0.26
N VAL A 205 -11.88 0.25 0.22
CA VAL A 205 -10.77 1.21 0.00
C VAL A 205 -10.40 1.23 -1.46
N GLU A 206 -10.78 2.29 -2.16
CA GLU A 206 -10.74 2.37 -3.62
C GLU A 206 -9.79 3.49 -4.08
N CYS A 207 -8.55 3.11 -4.38
CA CYS A 207 -7.64 3.97 -5.13
C CYS A 207 -7.99 3.90 -6.62
N GLU A 208 -8.43 5.00 -7.21
CA GLU A 208 -8.84 5.10 -8.62
C GLU A 208 -7.64 5.30 -9.57
N ARG A 209 -6.40 5.22 -9.07
CA ARG A 209 -5.19 5.33 -9.90
C ARG A 209 -5.22 4.27 -11.00
N ARG A 210 -5.16 4.75 -12.24
CA ARG A 210 -5.01 3.93 -13.44
C ARG A 210 -3.60 4.03 -14.01
N TRP A 211 -3.25 3.08 -14.87
CA TRP A 211 -2.01 3.06 -15.61
C TRP A 211 -2.19 2.48 -17.01
N PRO A 212 -1.47 2.98 -18.04
CA PRO A 212 -1.48 2.40 -19.37
C PRO A 212 -0.90 0.98 -19.39
N THR A 213 -1.68 0.03 -19.88
CA THR A 213 -1.33 -1.39 -19.90
C THR A 213 -1.52 -2.00 -21.27
N LEU A 214 -0.78 -3.08 -21.53
CA LEU A 214 -1.04 -3.98 -22.64
C LEU A 214 -1.82 -5.19 -22.14
N ARG A 215 -2.98 -5.47 -22.72
CA ARG A 215 -3.74 -6.70 -22.43
C ARG A 215 -3.03 -7.90 -23.02
N VAL A 216 -2.61 -8.83 -22.15
CA VAL A 216 -1.99 -10.10 -22.55
C VAL A 216 -3.03 -11.23 -22.60
N GLY A 217 -4.04 -11.17 -21.73
CA GLY A 217 -5.16 -12.11 -21.70
C GLY A 217 -6.34 -11.57 -20.88
N PRO A 218 -7.41 -12.37 -20.68
CA PRO A 218 -8.62 -11.90 -20.01
C PRO A 218 -8.39 -11.39 -18.58
N ARG A 219 -7.46 -12.02 -17.85
CA ARG A 219 -7.07 -11.69 -16.46
C ARG A 219 -5.58 -11.42 -16.31
N HIS A 220 -4.93 -10.99 -17.40
CA HIS A 220 -3.50 -10.74 -17.44
C HIS A 220 -3.22 -9.47 -18.24
N VAL A 221 -2.64 -8.46 -17.57
CA VAL A 221 -2.18 -7.22 -18.18
C VAL A 221 -0.70 -7.03 -17.89
N PHE A 222 0.03 -6.43 -18.83
CA PHE A 222 1.41 -6.01 -18.66
C PHE A 222 1.46 -4.50 -18.42
N GLN A 223 2.18 -4.10 -17.38
CA GLN A 223 2.36 -2.71 -16.96
C GLN A 223 3.84 -2.34 -17.00
N HIS A 224 4.23 -1.44 -17.91
CA HIS A 224 5.59 -0.88 -17.91
C HIS A 224 5.62 0.40 -17.05
N GLY A 225 6.47 0.41 -16.03
CA GLY A 225 6.53 1.45 -15.02
C GLY A 225 5.46 1.32 -13.93
N ALA A 226 5.59 2.16 -12.92
CA ALA A 226 4.61 2.30 -11.83
C ALA A 226 4.62 3.72 -11.27
N VAL A 227 3.76 3.97 -10.27
CA VAL A 227 3.75 5.24 -9.53
C VAL A 227 5.09 5.44 -8.84
N GLY A 228 5.84 6.48 -9.25
CA GLY A 228 7.18 6.72 -8.71
C GLY A 228 7.94 7.85 -9.41
N GLY A 229 7.22 8.85 -9.92
CA GLY A 229 7.80 10.09 -10.45
C GLY A 229 7.91 10.19 -11.97
N LEU A 230 8.26 9.12 -12.70
CA LEU A 230 8.17 9.14 -14.18
C LEU A 230 6.69 9.11 -14.61
N SER A 231 6.37 9.86 -15.67
CA SER A 231 5.07 9.76 -16.33
C SER A 231 4.99 8.48 -17.19
N PRO A 232 3.78 7.98 -17.49
CA PRO A 232 3.62 6.87 -18.43
C PRO A 232 4.23 7.16 -19.82
N GLU A 233 4.12 8.41 -20.29
CA GLU A 233 4.70 8.86 -21.56
C GLU A 233 6.23 8.77 -21.55
N GLU A 234 6.88 9.12 -20.43
CA GLU A 234 8.34 8.98 -20.28
C GLU A 234 8.77 7.51 -20.33
N TYR A 235 7.99 6.57 -19.77
CA TYR A 235 8.27 5.14 -19.92
C TYR A 235 8.10 4.65 -21.36
N GLU A 236 7.08 5.12 -22.07
CA GLU A 236 6.77 4.65 -23.42
C GLU A 236 7.71 5.23 -24.48
N HIS A 237 7.93 6.53 -24.46
CA HIS A 237 8.64 7.25 -25.52
C HIS A 237 10.06 7.64 -25.13
N GLY A 238 10.40 7.56 -23.84
CA GLY A 238 11.64 8.09 -23.29
C GLY A 238 11.53 9.58 -22.99
N GLY A 239 12.68 10.23 -22.88
CA GLY A 239 12.79 11.64 -22.53
C GLY A 239 14.14 11.92 -21.89
N GLU A 240 14.43 13.19 -21.62
CA GLU A 240 15.72 13.61 -21.05
C GLU A 240 16.04 12.88 -19.74
N ALA A 241 15.05 12.76 -18.85
CA ALA A 241 15.20 12.06 -17.57
C ALA A 241 15.52 10.56 -17.74
N VAL A 242 14.92 9.90 -18.74
CA VAL A 242 15.18 8.48 -19.04
C VAL A 242 16.55 8.30 -19.67
N GLU A 243 16.94 9.16 -20.62
CA GLU A 243 18.26 9.10 -21.24
C GLU A 243 19.37 9.33 -20.21
N GLU A 244 19.21 10.33 -19.34
CA GLU A 244 20.17 10.59 -18.26
C GLU A 244 20.27 9.39 -17.31
N TYR A 245 19.13 8.80 -16.94
CA TYR A 245 19.09 7.60 -16.12
C TYR A 245 19.82 6.42 -16.78
N LEU A 246 19.54 6.12 -18.04
CA LEU A 246 20.21 5.03 -18.77
C LEU A 246 21.72 5.25 -18.86
N ARG A 247 22.14 6.49 -19.17
CA ARG A 247 23.55 6.90 -19.21
C ARG A 247 24.23 6.71 -17.84
N ARG A 248 23.55 7.09 -16.75
CA ARG A 248 24.03 6.95 -15.37
C ARG A 248 24.32 5.50 -14.99
N TYR A 249 23.49 4.57 -15.48
CA TYR A 249 23.69 3.14 -15.28
C TYR A 249 24.56 2.46 -16.35
N GLY A 250 25.13 3.23 -17.29
CA GLY A 250 26.01 2.71 -18.34
C GLY A 250 25.29 1.86 -19.37
N ILE A 251 23.98 2.04 -19.54
CA ILE A 251 23.17 1.31 -20.51
C ILE A 251 23.30 2.00 -21.87
N PRO A 252 23.71 1.29 -22.94
CA PRO A 252 23.90 1.87 -24.28
C PRO A 252 22.57 2.04 -25.03
N LYS A 253 21.59 2.70 -24.38
CA LYS A 253 20.26 3.00 -24.92
C LYS A 253 19.89 4.44 -24.53
N THR A 254 19.08 5.09 -25.35
CA THR A 254 18.51 6.42 -25.04
C THR A 254 17.06 6.34 -24.55
N ARG A 255 16.40 5.21 -24.76
CA ARG A 255 15.07 4.87 -24.25
C ARG A 255 14.92 3.35 -24.10
N TRP A 256 13.91 2.90 -23.36
CA TRP A 256 13.51 1.50 -23.35
C TRP A 256 12.69 1.15 -24.60
N ASP A 257 12.75 -0.11 -25.01
CA ASP A 257 11.85 -0.66 -26.03
C ASP A 257 10.57 -1.17 -25.34
N SER A 258 9.72 -0.22 -24.98
CA SER A 258 8.48 -0.46 -24.23
C SER A 258 7.40 -1.06 -25.14
N PRO A 259 6.66 -2.09 -24.69
CA PRO A 259 5.46 -2.51 -25.41
C PRO A 259 4.40 -1.40 -25.37
N THR A 260 3.74 -1.17 -26.52
CA THR A 260 2.69 -0.15 -26.65
C THR A 260 1.45 -0.59 -25.87
N PRO A 261 0.93 0.23 -24.94
CA PRO A 261 -0.33 -0.03 -24.27
C PRO A 261 -1.52 -0.08 -25.24
N ASP A 262 -2.54 -0.88 -24.93
CA ASP A 262 -3.80 -0.95 -25.68
C ASP A 262 -5.02 -0.47 -24.87
N GLY A 263 -4.80 -0.01 -23.63
CA GLY A 263 -5.78 0.64 -22.79
C GLY A 263 -5.28 0.88 -21.37
N ASP A 264 -6.16 1.35 -20.50
CA ASP A 264 -5.84 1.60 -19.09
C ASP A 264 -6.45 0.53 -18.19
N SER A 265 -5.69 0.10 -17.18
CA SER A 265 -6.16 -0.78 -16.10
C SER A 265 -5.96 -0.10 -14.73
N PRO A 266 -6.57 -0.59 -13.65
CA PRO A 266 -6.15 -0.21 -12.30
C PRO A 266 -4.64 -0.39 -12.16
N GLU A 267 -3.97 0.56 -11.51
CA GLU A 267 -2.52 0.47 -11.33
C GLU A 267 -2.14 -0.77 -10.51
N ALA A 268 -1.06 -1.45 -10.92
CA ALA A 268 -0.69 -2.78 -10.45
C ALA A 268 -0.56 -2.91 -8.93
N GLU A 269 0.02 -1.92 -8.25
CA GLU A 269 0.25 -1.96 -6.81
C GLU A 269 -0.92 -1.39 -6.01
N TRP A 270 -1.34 -0.18 -6.36
CA TRP A 270 -2.21 0.65 -5.54
C TRP A 270 -3.66 0.66 -6.03
N GLY A 271 -3.87 0.56 -7.35
CA GLY A 271 -5.19 0.72 -7.96
C GLY A 271 -6.17 -0.37 -7.51
N PHE A 272 -7.41 0.02 -7.27
CA PHE A 272 -8.48 -0.89 -6.90
C PHE A 272 -9.04 -1.62 -8.12
N GLU A 273 -9.17 -2.95 -8.05
CA GLU A 273 -9.84 -3.76 -9.07
C GLU A 273 -11.35 -3.83 -8.78
N PRO A 274 -12.20 -3.18 -9.62
CA PRO A 274 -13.63 -3.06 -9.35
C PRO A 274 -14.40 -4.37 -9.24
N ALA A 275 -13.91 -5.46 -9.84
CA ALA A 275 -14.58 -6.77 -9.77
C ALA A 275 -14.84 -7.24 -8.32
N LEU A 276 -13.97 -6.88 -7.36
CA LEU A 276 -14.16 -7.22 -5.94
C LEU A 276 -15.35 -6.48 -5.30
N ARG A 277 -15.70 -5.28 -5.80
CA ARG A 277 -16.75 -4.43 -5.21
C ARG A 277 -18.08 -5.15 -5.15
N GLU A 278 -18.51 -5.71 -6.28
CA GLU A 278 -19.81 -6.38 -6.40
C GLU A 278 -19.92 -7.57 -5.45
N ASP A 279 -18.85 -8.35 -5.32
CA ASP A 279 -18.81 -9.51 -4.42
C ASP A 279 -18.88 -9.10 -2.93
N VAL A 280 -18.26 -7.97 -2.56
CA VAL A 280 -18.34 -7.39 -1.21
C VAL A 280 -19.73 -6.83 -0.90
N GLU A 281 -20.32 -6.07 -1.83
CA GLU A 281 -21.66 -5.50 -1.66
C GLU A 281 -22.71 -6.61 -1.54
N GLU A 282 -22.63 -7.65 -2.36
CA GLU A 282 -23.50 -8.82 -2.28
C GLU A 282 -23.30 -9.61 -0.99
N PHE A 283 -22.06 -9.80 -0.54
CA PHE A 283 -21.78 -10.42 0.75
C PHE A 283 -22.38 -9.62 1.91
N ALA A 284 -22.20 -8.30 1.92
CA ALA A 284 -22.74 -7.41 2.94
C ALA A 284 -24.25 -7.46 3.02
N ARG A 285 -24.92 -7.42 1.86
CA ARG A 285 -26.38 -7.51 1.74
C ARG A 285 -26.92 -8.82 2.33
N ARG A 286 -26.26 -9.94 2.06
CA ARG A 286 -26.68 -11.26 2.59
C ARG A 286 -26.52 -11.40 4.11
N HIS A 287 -25.59 -10.67 4.71
CA HIS A 287 -25.27 -10.78 6.13
C HIS A 287 -25.71 -9.57 6.97
N GLY A 288 -26.35 -8.57 6.35
CA GLY A 288 -26.84 -7.37 7.04
C GLY A 288 -25.73 -6.40 7.46
N TYR A 289 -24.62 -6.34 6.74
CA TYR A 289 -23.53 -5.38 6.99
C TYR A 289 -23.75 -4.07 6.21
N ARG A 290 -23.23 -2.97 6.75
CA ARG A 290 -23.16 -1.68 6.04
C ARG A 290 -21.95 -1.66 5.13
N VAL A 291 -22.05 -1.09 3.94
CA VAL A 291 -20.89 -0.86 3.06
C VAL A 291 -20.69 0.64 2.87
N ARG A 292 -19.45 1.08 3.09
CA ARG A 292 -19.03 2.47 2.86
C ARG A 292 -17.73 2.48 2.08
N ARG A 293 -17.70 3.21 0.96
CA ARG A 293 -16.54 3.30 0.08
C ARG A 293 -15.70 4.52 0.45
N ILE A 294 -14.39 4.34 0.58
CA ILE A 294 -13.36 5.36 0.75
C ILE A 294 -12.65 5.48 -0.59
N VAL A 295 -12.96 6.53 -1.35
CA VAL A 295 -12.53 6.66 -2.75
C VAL A 295 -11.59 7.83 -2.92
N TYR A 296 -10.44 7.62 -3.54
CA TYR A 296 -9.40 8.63 -3.76
C TYR A 296 -8.59 8.31 -5.02
N THR A 297 -7.94 9.31 -5.62
CA THR A 297 -7.27 9.13 -6.92
C THR A 297 -5.85 8.61 -6.75
N GLU A 298 -4.99 9.37 -6.06
CA GLU A 298 -3.60 9.00 -5.86
C GLU A 298 -3.42 8.23 -4.55
N PRO A 299 -2.49 7.26 -4.46
CA PRO A 299 -2.31 6.47 -3.23
C PRO A 299 -2.02 7.31 -1.97
N ARG A 300 -1.46 8.51 -2.16
CA ARG A 300 -1.10 9.48 -1.11
C ARG A 300 -2.24 10.42 -0.69
N ASP A 301 -3.35 10.48 -1.44
CA ASP A 301 -4.42 11.46 -1.23
C ASP A 301 -5.15 11.29 0.11
N LEU A 302 -5.09 10.09 0.69
CA LEU A 302 -5.64 9.80 2.02
C LEU A 302 -4.79 10.40 3.18
N SER A 303 -3.52 10.73 2.93
CA SER A 303 -2.58 11.13 3.99
C SER A 303 -2.96 12.43 4.71
N PRO A 304 -3.32 13.55 4.03
CA PRO A 304 -3.74 14.76 4.72
C PRO A 304 -4.97 14.56 5.61
N LEU A 305 -5.97 13.81 5.13
CA LEU A 305 -7.19 13.51 5.89
C LEU A 305 -6.87 12.76 7.17
N VAL A 306 -6.06 11.69 7.07
CA VAL A 306 -5.69 10.86 8.23
C VAL A 306 -4.81 11.63 9.22
N ALA A 307 -3.88 12.46 8.72
CA ALA A 307 -3.05 13.31 9.55
C ALA A 307 -3.92 14.28 10.39
N ASP A 308 -4.86 14.96 9.75
CA ASP A 308 -5.73 15.93 10.42
C ASP A 308 -6.77 15.24 11.32
N LEU A 309 -7.23 14.03 10.98
CA LEU A 309 -8.04 13.18 11.87
C LEU A 309 -7.28 12.88 13.16
N TYR A 310 -6.00 12.51 13.08
CA TYR A 310 -5.17 12.27 14.27
C TYR A 310 -5.04 13.53 15.13
N ARG A 311 -4.82 14.70 14.52
CA ARG A 311 -4.78 15.98 15.26
C ARG A 311 -6.10 16.27 15.96
N TRP A 312 -7.20 16.17 15.23
CA TRP A 312 -8.55 16.37 15.77
C TRP A 312 -8.79 15.43 16.95
N TRP A 313 -8.46 14.15 16.78
CA TRP A 313 -8.64 13.10 17.78
C TRP A 313 -7.79 13.30 19.04
N TYR A 314 -6.55 13.75 18.88
CA TYR A 314 -5.66 14.11 19.98
C TYR A 314 -6.14 15.34 20.75
N ARG A 315 -6.69 16.35 20.07
CA ARG A 315 -7.27 17.53 20.75
C ARG A 315 -8.43 17.14 21.67
N GLN A 316 -9.30 16.23 21.22
CA GLN A 316 -10.39 15.68 22.07
C GLN A 316 -9.86 15.00 23.34
N ARG A 317 -8.63 14.47 23.30
CA ARG A 317 -7.93 13.80 24.41
C ARG A 317 -6.98 14.72 25.18
N ARG A 318 -6.96 16.02 24.86
CA ARG A 318 -6.00 17.00 25.43
C ARG A 318 -4.54 16.58 25.26
N MET A 319 -4.25 15.83 24.20
CA MET A 319 -2.89 15.42 23.82
C MET A 319 -2.28 16.49 22.92
N LYS A 320 -0.97 16.73 23.07
CA LYS A 320 -0.22 17.59 22.15
C LYS A 320 -0.07 16.91 20.79
N ALA A 321 -0.60 17.54 19.74
CA ALA A 321 -0.53 17.06 18.36
C ALA A 321 0.50 17.82 17.50
N SER A 322 1.65 18.19 18.09
CA SER A 322 2.67 19.04 17.45
C SER A 322 3.87 18.27 16.89
N ARG A 323 3.80 16.94 16.83
CA ARG A 323 4.85 16.09 16.25
C ARG A 323 4.30 15.40 15.00
N LEU A 324 4.95 15.59 13.86
CA LEU A 324 4.69 14.88 12.61
C LEU A 324 5.67 13.70 12.49
N LEU A 325 5.17 12.54 12.08
CA LEU A 325 5.96 11.41 11.62
C LEU A 325 5.64 11.17 10.14
N VAL A 326 6.61 11.44 9.28
CA VAL A 326 6.53 11.21 7.84
C VAL A 326 7.12 9.83 7.54
N GLU A 327 6.35 9.02 6.82
CA GLU A 327 6.63 7.62 6.54
C GLU A 327 6.48 7.33 5.06
N SER A 328 7.15 6.29 4.55
CA SER A 328 7.12 5.98 3.13
C SER A 328 7.02 4.49 2.85
N PHE A 329 6.28 4.14 1.80
CA PHE A 329 6.12 2.77 1.33
C PHE A 329 5.80 1.81 2.47
N MET A 330 6.51 0.68 2.58
CA MET A 330 6.37 -0.30 3.67
C MET A 330 7.01 0.15 5.01
N THR A 331 7.79 1.24 5.04
CA THR A 331 8.40 1.76 6.28
C THR A 331 7.38 2.61 7.04
N MET A 332 6.56 1.93 7.85
CA MET A 332 5.49 2.53 8.66
C MET A 332 5.38 1.92 10.06
N GLU A 333 4.87 2.71 11.00
CA GLU A 333 4.90 2.47 12.44
C GLU A 333 3.64 3.00 13.14
N PRO A 334 2.48 2.32 12.97
CA PRO A 334 1.25 2.70 13.65
C PRO A 334 1.38 2.64 15.18
N TRP A 335 2.16 1.70 15.72
CA TRP A 335 2.36 1.55 17.16
C TRP A 335 3.11 2.73 17.77
N TRP A 336 4.29 3.07 17.23
CA TRP A 336 5.08 4.18 17.76
C TRP A 336 4.41 5.52 17.52
N THR A 337 3.75 5.72 16.38
CA THR A 337 2.96 6.93 16.10
C THR A 337 2.02 7.28 17.26
N LEU A 338 1.26 6.30 17.77
CA LEU A 338 0.34 6.52 18.89
C LEU A 338 1.08 6.67 20.23
N ARG A 339 2.10 5.85 20.51
CA ARG A 339 2.89 5.92 21.75
C ARG A 339 3.62 7.25 21.91
N THR A 340 4.03 7.87 20.81
CA THR A 340 4.72 9.16 20.80
C THR A 340 3.79 10.36 20.64
N GLY A 341 2.49 10.13 20.44
CA GLY A 341 1.50 11.17 20.10
C GLY A 341 1.89 11.92 18.82
N SER A 342 2.42 11.19 17.83
CA SER A 342 2.75 11.72 16.52
C SER A 342 1.51 11.70 15.63
N VAL A 343 1.47 12.64 14.70
CA VAL A 343 0.55 12.68 13.56
C VAL A 343 1.24 11.97 12.39
N PRO A 344 0.64 10.94 11.78
CA PRO A 344 1.24 10.26 10.65
C PRO A 344 1.00 11.02 9.35
N PHE A 345 1.98 11.04 8.46
CA PHE A 345 1.82 11.42 7.06
C PHE A 345 2.57 10.42 6.20
N TRP A 346 1.85 9.70 5.35
CA TRP A 346 2.43 8.64 4.53
C TRP A 346 2.62 9.07 3.08
N MET A 347 3.67 8.58 2.45
CA MET A 347 3.95 8.79 1.03
C MET A 347 4.30 7.48 0.32
N THR A 348 4.13 7.42 -0.99
CA THR A 348 4.36 6.22 -1.80
C THR A 348 5.83 5.84 -1.81
N PHE A 349 6.69 6.74 -2.28
CA PHE A 349 8.12 6.54 -2.46
C PHE A 349 8.86 7.89 -2.27
N ASN A 350 10.14 7.96 -2.62
CA ASN A 350 10.99 9.12 -2.34
C ASN A 350 11.15 10.08 -3.54
N GLU A 351 10.20 10.07 -4.49
CA GLU A 351 10.17 10.96 -5.65
C GLU A 351 9.80 12.40 -5.29
N GLY A 352 10.09 13.32 -6.22
CA GLY A 352 9.74 14.74 -6.09
C GLY A 352 8.25 14.97 -5.80
N THR A 353 7.35 14.23 -6.44
CA THR A 353 5.90 14.40 -6.23
C THR A 353 5.46 14.05 -4.80
N SER A 354 6.12 13.11 -4.14
CA SER A 354 5.91 12.81 -2.72
C SER A 354 6.44 13.92 -1.81
N ALA A 355 7.58 14.52 -2.15
CA ALA A 355 8.11 15.69 -1.45
C ALA A 355 7.19 16.91 -1.59
N ASP A 356 6.63 17.14 -2.77
CA ASP A 356 5.74 18.26 -3.06
C ASP A 356 4.39 18.10 -2.35
N ALA A 357 3.85 16.88 -2.27
CA ALA A 357 2.65 16.59 -1.49
C ALA A 357 2.86 16.86 0.01
N LEU A 358 4.02 16.47 0.56
CA LEU A 358 4.37 16.79 1.94
C LEU A 358 4.54 18.30 2.14
N GLU A 359 5.19 19.00 1.21
CA GLU A 359 5.34 20.44 1.27
C GLU A 359 3.98 21.16 1.29
N GLN A 360 3.08 20.74 0.41
CA GLN A 360 1.71 21.26 0.34
C GLN A 360 1.02 21.10 1.69
N TYR A 361 1.04 19.88 2.25
CA TYR A 361 0.43 19.61 3.55
C TYR A 361 1.03 20.47 4.66
N LEU A 362 2.36 20.60 4.72
CA LEU A 362 3.06 21.42 5.72
C LEU A 362 2.73 22.93 5.60
N ARG A 363 2.36 23.40 4.42
CA ARG A 363 1.97 24.79 4.19
C ARG A 363 0.54 25.09 4.68
N GLU A 364 -0.35 24.11 4.56
CA GLU A 364 -1.78 24.27 4.89
C GLU A 364 -2.10 23.88 6.34
N ALA A 365 -1.37 22.90 6.89
CA ALA A 365 -1.56 22.44 8.25
C ALA A 365 -1.02 23.45 9.28
N GLU A 366 -1.56 23.44 10.50
CA GLU A 366 -0.95 24.25 11.56
C GLU A 366 0.49 23.77 11.83
N PRO A 367 1.44 24.66 12.18
CA PRO A 367 2.85 24.30 12.30
C PRO A 367 3.16 23.21 13.33
N PHE A 368 4.03 22.27 12.93
CA PHE A 368 4.58 21.23 13.80
C PHE A 368 5.82 21.74 14.55
N ASP A 369 5.96 21.36 15.82
CA ASP A 369 7.18 21.59 16.60
C ASP A 369 8.30 20.66 16.15
N ILE A 370 7.93 19.41 15.92
CA ILE A 370 8.86 18.34 15.60
C ILE A 370 8.40 17.64 14.33
N ILE A 371 9.31 17.47 13.37
CA ILE A 371 9.08 16.64 12.17
C ILE A 371 10.10 15.51 12.18
N HIS A 372 9.61 14.28 12.20
CA HIS A 372 10.43 13.10 11.99
C HIS A 372 10.15 12.52 10.61
N LEU A 373 11.17 12.06 9.90
CA LEU A 373 11.00 11.56 8.54
C LEU A 373 11.78 10.26 8.31
N MET A 374 11.06 9.27 7.79
CA MET A 374 11.56 7.97 7.36
C MET A 374 11.47 7.88 5.83
N LEU A 375 12.57 7.46 5.20
CA LEU A 375 12.64 7.25 3.74
C LEU A 375 12.90 5.76 3.46
N PHE A 376 12.05 5.14 2.63
CA PHE A 376 12.25 3.77 2.18
C PHE A 376 13.44 3.67 1.23
N GLN A 377 14.44 2.85 1.55
CA GLN A 377 15.69 2.77 0.78
C GLN A 377 15.67 1.57 -0.16
N HIS A 378 15.27 1.81 -1.41
CA HIS A 378 15.21 0.79 -2.48
C HIS A 378 16.52 0.69 -3.30
N GLY A 379 17.51 1.54 -3.02
CA GLY A 379 18.85 1.45 -3.61
C GLY A 379 19.00 2.00 -5.03
N THR A 380 17.90 2.32 -5.71
CA THR A 380 17.91 2.82 -7.09
C THR A 380 17.91 4.34 -7.11
N GLU A 381 18.88 4.95 -7.80
CA GLU A 381 18.82 6.36 -8.21
C GLU A 381 17.88 6.51 -9.41
N GLY A 382 16.56 6.48 -9.14
CA GLY A 382 15.52 6.67 -10.14
C GLY A 382 15.58 8.06 -10.81
N PRO A 383 14.99 8.24 -12.00
CA PRO A 383 15.05 9.50 -12.76
C PRO A 383 14.47 10.71 -12.03
N ARG A 384 13.51 10.50 -11.13
CA ARG A 384 12.73 11.54 -10.43
C ARG A 384 12.86 11.46 -8.91
N LEU A 385 13.90 10.78 -8.43
CA LEU A 385 14.21 10.67 -7.00
C LEU A 385 14.48 12.06 -6.43
N ALA A 386 13.79 12.43 -5.34
CA ALA A 386 14.05 13.70 -4.67
C ALA A 386 15.42 13.68 -3.99
N ALA A 387 16.21 14.73 -4.24
CA ALA A 387 17.51 14.87 -3.61
C ALA A 387 17.41 14.94 -2.08
N ILE A 388 18.42 14.44 -1.37
CA ILE A 388 18.43 14.47 0.10
C ILE A 388 18.35 15.89 0.68
N ALA A 389 18.82 16.89 -0.07
CA ALA A 389 18.71 18.31 0.30
C ALA A 389 17.24 18.77 0.38
N ARG A 390 16.40 18.34 -0.56
CA ARG A 390 14.96 18.64 -0.56
C ARG A 390 14.27 18.12 0.70
N TRP A 391 14.60 16.90 1.13
CA TRP A 391 14.06 16.34 2.38
C TRP A 391 14.54 17.10 3.62
N LYS A 392 15.78 17.61 3.63
CA LYS A 392 16.30 18.46 4.71
C LYS A 392 15.57 19.81 4.79
N GLU A 393 15.23 20.40 3.66
CA GLU A 393 14.43 21.64 3.61
C GLU A 393 13.05 21.43 4.23
N LEU A 394 12.37 20.33 3.90
CA LEU A 394 11.06 19.99 4.48
C LEU A 394 11.15 19.74 5.99
N LEU A 395 12.20 19.07 6.45
CA LEU A 395 12.49 18.92 7.88
C LEU A 395 12.72 20.28 8.56
N GLY A 396 13.37 21.22 7.88
CA GLY A 396 13.59 22.58 8.36
C GLY A 396 12.32 23.40 8.60
N LYS A 397 11.15 22.93 8.14
CA LYS A 397 9.85 23.58 8.42
C LYS A 397 9.34 23.33 9.84
N ALA A 398 9.96 22.42 10.60
CA ALA A 398 9.64 22.21 12.01
C ALA A 398 10.01 23.44 12.84
N ARG A 399 9.15 23.86 13.79
CA ARG A 399 9.42 25.04 14.64
C ARG A 399 10.58 24.82 15.61
N GLN A 400 10.84 23.58 16.02
CA GLN A 400 11.87 23.26 17.00
C GLN A 400 12.89 22.27 16.45
N TRP A 401 12.45 21.13 15.88
CA TRP A 401 13.38 20.12 15.41
C TRP A 401 12.83 19.25 14.26
N GLY A 402 13.52 19.21 13.12
CA GLY A 402 13.26 18.29 12.02
C GLY A 402 14.37 17.27 11.75
N GLY A 403 14.19 16.00 12.11
CA GLY A 403 15.21 14.97 11.95
C GLY A 403 14.79 13.73 11.16
N PHE A 404 15.74 13.13 10.45
CA PHE A 404 15.56 11.78 9.91
C PHE A 404 15.51 10.73 11.04
N LEU A 405 14.74 9.67 10.83
CA LEU A 405 14.74 8.47 11.66
C LEU A 405 15.23 7.28 10.85
N GLY A 406 16.32 6.64 11.27
CA GLY A 406 16.89 5.48 10.60
C GLY A 406 17.69 5.75 9.32
N VAL A 407 17.55 6.93 8.70
CA VAL A 407 18.19 7.29 7.43
C VAL A 407 19.55 7.95 7.66
N ASP A 408 20.61 7.46 7.00
CA ASP A 408 21.89 8.14 6.82
C ASP A 408 21.85 8.97 5.51
N PRO A 409 21.78 10.32 5.59
CA PRO A 409 21.69 11.19 4.42
C PRO A 409 22.84 11.04 3.42
N ARG A 410 24.00 10.54 3.85
CA ARG A 410 25.17 10.37 2.98
C ARG A 410 25.11 9.09 2.15
N LYS A 411 24.23 8.15 2.53
CA LYS A 411 24.08 6.85 1.89
C LYS A 411 22.81 6.72 1.07
N HIS A 412 21.88 7.68 1.18
CA HIS A 412 20.66 7.74 0.39
C HIS A 412 20.95 7.71 -1.12
N PRO A 413 20.20 6.95 -1.95
CA PRO A 413 19.06 6.05 -1.65
C PRO A 413 19.44 4.60 -1.26
N ARG A 414 20.73 4.32 -1.00
CA ARG A 414 21.31 2.97 -0.77
C ARG A 414 21.57 2.68 0.70
N ASP A 415 20.84 3.34 1.59
CA ASP A 415 20.98 3.14 3.02
C ASP A 415 20.12 1.97 3.52
N PHE A 416 20.38 0.75 3.03
CA PHE A 416 19.55 -0.42 3.36
C PHE A 416 19.43 -0.71 4.87
N ALA A 417 20.39 -0.24 5.68
CA ALA A 417 20.27 -0.28 7.14
C ALA A 417 19.09 0.50 7.69
N ALA A 418 18.57 1.50 6.95
CA ALA A 418 17.39 2.24 7.34
C ALA A 418 16.23 1.30 7.65
N LEU A 419 16.05 0.20 6.91
CA LEU A 419 14.96 -0.78 7.08
C LEU A 419 14.98 -1.51 8.44
N ALA A 420 16.08 -1.46 9.18
CA ALA A 420 16.15 -1.96 10.57
C ALA A 420 16.38 -0.84 11.59
N ARG A 421 17.26 0.12 11.26
CA ARG A 421 17.67 1.20 12.16
C ARG A 421 16.53 2.17 12.49
N TYR A 422 15.56 2.35 11.58
CA TYR A 422 14.43 3.24 11.81
C TYR A 422 13.71 2.89 13.13
N HIS A 423 13.53 1.59 13.42
CA HIS A 423 12.88 1.12 14.64
C HIS A 423 13.71 1.43 15.90
N THR A 424 15.02 1.22 15.83
CA THR A 424 15.93 1.56 16.94
C THR A 424 15.92 3.06 17.22
N ASP A 425 15.87 3.90 16.19
CA ASP A 425 15.81 5.35 16.36
C ASP A 425 14.45 5.82 16.88
N LEU A 426 13.35 5.21 16.45
CA LEU A 426 12.01 5.46 17.00
C LEU A 426 11.93 5.15 18.49
N ARG A 427 12.52 4.05 18.94
CA ARG A 427 12.56 3.69 20.37
C ARG A 427 13.29 4.68 21.26
N LYS A 428 14.17 5.51 20.69
CA LYS A 428 14.84 6.61 21.41
C LYS A 428 13.92 7.80 21.62
N LEU A 429 12.83 7.90 20.85
CA LEU A 429 11.79 8.88 21.09
C LEU A 429 11.06 8.51 22.38
N SER A 430 10.93 9.47 23.30
CA SER A 430 10.19 9.25 24.53
C SER A 430 8.73 8.92 24.21
N ALA A 431 8.26 7.74 24.65
CA ALA A 431 6.84 7.44 24.70
C ALA A 431 6.16 8.50 25.59
N ARG A 432 5.26 9.28 25.01
CA ARG A 432 4.61 10.40 25.70
C ARG A 432 3.31 10.00 26.37
N TYR A 433 2.66 8.96 25.85
CA TYR A 433 1.32 8.57 26.27
C TYR A 433 1.21 7.04 26.40
N PRO A 434 0.32 6.55 27.28
CA PRO A 434 -0.17 5.18 27.16
C PRO A 434 -0.87 5.00 25.80
N MET A 435 -1.05 3.74 25.37
CA MET A 435 -1.79 3.49 24.13
C MET A 435 -3.23 4.02 24.29
N PRO A 436 -3.69 4.95 23.44
CA PRO A 436 -5.07 5.43 23.53
C PRO A 436 -6.06 4.32 23.17
N GLY A 437 -7.24 4.35 23.79
CA GLY A 437 -8.38 3.57 23.29
C GLY A 437 -8.80 4.04 21.90
N PRO A 438 -9.37 3.16 21.06
CA PRO A 438 -9.62 3.41 19.64
C PRO A 438 -10.54 4.61 19.39
N LEU A 439 -10.38 5.23 18.23
CA LEU A 439 -11.33 6.16 17.62
C LEU A 439 -12.62 5.41 17.31
N THR A 440 -13.77 5.94 17.73
CA THR A 440 -15.06 5.32 17.42
C THR A 440 -15.53 5.69 16.01
N LEU A 441 -16.40 4.87 15.41
CA LEU A 441 -17.01 5.20 14.12
C LEU A 441 -17.79 6.52 14.15
N SER A 442 -18.50 6.81 15.25
CA SER A 442 -19.19 8.11 15.41
C SER A 442 -18.23 9.30 15.53
N GLN A 443 -17.03 9.09 16.10
CA GLN A 443 -16.00 10.14 16.11
C GLN A 443 -15.44 10.38 14.70
N LEU A 444 -15.27 9.31 13.91
CA LEU A 444 -14.90 9.43 12.50
C LEU A 444 -15.98 10.19 11.72
N GLU A 445 -17.25 9.82 11.85
CA GLU A 445 -18.39 10.49 11.19
C GLU A 445 -18.41 11.98 11.51
N ARG A 446 -18.31 12.35 12.80
CA ARG A 446 -18.23 13.74 13.23
C ARG A 446 -17.05 14.49 12.60
N PHE A 447 -15.86 13.88 12.55
CA PHE A 447 -14.71 14.51 11.91
C PHE A 447 -14.94 14.75 10.42
N LEU A 448 -15.55 13.78 9.72
CA LEU A 448 -15.86 13.90 8.29
C LEU A 448 -16.89 15.01 8.03
N GLU A 449 -17.94 15.10 8.85
CA GLU A 449 -18.92 16.19 8.80
C GLU A 449 -18.28 17.56 9.02
N GLU A 450 -17.41 17.69 10.03
CA GLU A 450 -16.69 18.93 10.33
C GLU A 450 -15.67 19.29 9.23
N SER A 451 -15.13 18.31 8.51
CA SER A 451 -14.14 18.50 7.46
C SER A 451 -14.74 18.85 6.10
N GLY A 452 -15.97 18.41 5.82
CA GLY A 452 -16.62 18.55 4.51
C GLY A 452 -15.74 18.04 3.37
N ASP A 453 -15.73 18.76 2.24
CA ASP A 453 -15.00 18.40 1.02
C ASP A 453 -13.53 18.90 1.01
N LYS A 454 -12.94 19.16 2.19
CA LYS A 454 -11.58 19.70 2.30
C LYS A 454 -10.51 18.81 1.65
N TYR A 455 -10.71 17.50 1.65
CA TYR A 455 -9.74 16.52 1.16
C TYR A 455 -10.21 15.89 -0.14
N PRO A 456 -9.28 15.47 -1.02
CA PRO A 456 -9.60 14.74 -2.26
C PRO A 456 -9.98 13.26 -1.98
N VAL A 457 -10.83 13.03 -0.97
CA VAL A 457 -11.27 11.71 -0.53
C VAL A 457 -12.79 11.72 -0.40
N ARG A 458 -13.47 10.87 -1.16
CA ARG A 458 -14.92 10.73 -1.14
C ARG A 458 -15.33 9.56 -0.25
N TRP A 459 -16.36 9.78 0.54
CA TRP A 459 -16.98 8.75 1.39
C TRP A 459 -18.38 8.48 0.85
N VAL A 460 -18.58 7.30 0.24
CA VAL A 460 -19.84 6.95 -0.43
C VAL A 460 -20.51 5.82 0.33
N ASP A 461 -21.65 6.09 0.94
CA ASP A 461 -22.50 5.04 1.52
C ASP A 461 -23.22 4.29 0.40
N VAL A 462 -23.20 2.95 0.46
CA VAL A 462 -23.96 2.11 -0.46
C VAL A 462 -25.34 1.89 0.15
N GLU A 463 -26.38 2.48 -0.45
CA GLU A 463 -27.76 2.28 0.02
C GLU A 463 -28.12 0.78 -0.05
N PRO A 464 -28.75 0.21 0.99
CA PRO A 464 -29.39 -1.08 0.83
C PRO A 464 -30.46 -0.93 -0.26
N PRO A 465 -30.59 -1.88 -1.21
CA PRO A 465 -31.61 -1.77 -2.24
C PRO A 465 -32.96 -1.60 -1.56
N ARG A 466 -33.71 -0.56 -1.96
CA ARG A 466 -35.09 -0.38 -1.52
C ARG A 466 -35.80 -1.70 -1.73
N SER A 467 -36.32 -2.31 -0.66
CA SER A 467 -37.20 -3.45 -0.80
C SER A 467 -38.25 -3.03 -1.82
N SER A 468 -38.26 -3.67 -3.00
CA SER A 468 -39.39 -3.55 -3.90
C SER A 468 -40.58 -3.90 -3.04
N GLY A 469 -41.40 -2.90 -2.71
CA GLY A 469 -42.54 -3.08 -1.83
C GLY A 469 -43.27 -4.31 -2.32
N THR A 470 -43.56 -5.23 -1.41
CA THR A 470 -44.59 -6.22 -1.59
C THR A 470 -45.79 -5.51 -2.20
N ARG A 471 -45.96 -5.61 -3.52
CA ARG A 471 -47.24 -5.36 -4.16
C ARG A 471 -48.15 -6.41 -3.57
N THR A 472 -48.94 -6.00 -2.59
CA THR A 472 -50.14 -6.72 -2.18
C THR A 472 -50.96 -6.97 -3.45
N PRO A 473 -51.26 -8.22 -3.81
CA PRO A 473 -52.13 -8.53 -4.93
C PRO A 473 -53.57 -8.30 -4.47
N ASP A 474 -54.07 -7.06 -4.50
CA ASP A 474 -55.47 -6.78 -4.15
C ASP A 474 -56.07 -5.52 -4.82
N GLU A 475 -55.46 -4.98 -5.89
CA GLU A 475 -56.00 -3.82 -6.61
C GLU A 475 -56.08 -4.01 -8.15
N GLU A 476 -56.52 -5.18 -8.61
CA GLU A 476 -57.00 -5.36 -9.99
C GLU A 476 -58.33 -6.11 -10.00
N GLU A 477 -59.41 -5.49 -9.48
CA GLU A 477 -60.77 -5.87 -9.86
C GLU A 477 -61.82 -4.81 -9.50
N ARG A 478 -61.69 -3.58 -10.02
CA ARG A 478 -62.84 -2.66 -10.15
C ARG A 478 -62.73 -1.81 -11.42
N GLY A 479 -63.11 -2.41 -12.54
CA GLY A 479 -63.60 -1.62 -13.67
C GLY A 479 -65.00 -1.06 -13.37
N PRO A 480 -65.37 0.08 -13.97
CA PRO A 480 -66.76 0.33 -14.27
C PRO A 480 -66.95 0.56 -15.77
N TRP A 481 -67.88 -0.23 -16.30
CA TRP A 481 -68.65 0.04 -17.50
C TRP A 481 -69.48 1.34 -17.36
N LEU A 482 -69.70 2.01 -18.50
CA LEU A 482 -70.75 3.02 -18.80
C LEU A 482 -70.53 4.40 -18.13
N HIS A 483 -70.46 5.54 -18.80
CA HIS A 483 -70.99 6.02 -20.08
C HIS A 483 -70.04 7.03 -20.74
#